data_AF-A0A4Y2HLA9-F1
#
_entry.id   AF-A0A4Y2HLA9-F1
#
_cell.length_a   1.000
_cell.length_b   1.000
_cell.length_c   1.000
_cell.angle_alpha   90.00
_cell.angle_beta   90.00
_cell.angle_gamma   90.00
#
_symmetry.space_group_name_H-M   'P 1'
#
loop_
_entity.id
_entity.type
_entity.pdbx_description
1 polymer ?
#
loop_
_entity_poly.entity_id
_entity_poly.type
_entity_poly.pdbx_seq_one_letter_code
_entity_poly.pdbx_strand_id
1 'polypeptide(L)'
;MFSFFWGNPDFTGAELRGAKAKRSGNESYGDSAIGYVQVKRENNLRTVKAIVTPEHKISNKGYGITVICNEEDEVVLSALCDSCAASLGGCKHAIAFLAWLHRRSESYQLQKSLATGKI
;
A
#
# COMPACT_ATOMS: atom_id res chain seq x y z
N MET A 1 -4.41 8.72 3.97
CA MET A 1 -4.81 7.34 3.60
C MET A 1 -6.29 7.16 3.21
N PHE A 2 -7.26 7.54 4.06
CA PHE A 2 -8.68 7.21 3.84
C PHE A 2 -9.36 7.88 2.64
N SER A 3 -8.85 9.04 2.19
CA SER A 3 -9.39 9.78 1.04
C SER A 3 -9.34 8.97 -0.27
N PHE A 4 -8.26 8.22 -0.49
CA PHE A 4 -8.12 7.38 -1.69
C PHE A 4 -9.17 6.27 -1.73
N PHE A 5 -9.48 5.63 -0.61
CA PHE A 5 -10.48 4.57 -0.59
C PHE A 5 -11.92 5.05 -0.78
N TRP A 6 -12.22 6.30 -0.39
CA TRP A 6 -13.57 6.85 -0.53
C TRP A 6 -13.86 7.38 -1.94
N GLY A 7 -12.82 7.84 -2.65
CA GLY A 7 -12.93 8.35 -4.02
C GLY A 7 -12.84 7.29 -5.12
N ASN A 8 -12.40 6.06 -4.81
CA ASN A 8 -12.25 5.00 -5.79
C ASN A 8 -13.45 4.03 -5.76
N PRO A 9 -14.24 3.91 -6.84
CA PRO A 9 -15.38 3.00 -6.91
C PRO A 9 -14.98 1.52 -6.80
N ASP A 10 -13.71 1.21 -7.05
CA ASP A 10 -13.11 -0.13 -6.91
C ASP A 10 -12.85 -0.53 -5.46
N PHE A 11 -12.96 0.40 -4.50
CA PHE A 11 -12.84 0.13 -3.07
C PHE A 11 -14.21 0.32 -2.42
N THR A 12 -15.07 -0.69 -2.56
CA THR A 12 -16.42 -0.60 -2.00
C THR A 12 -16.37 -0.49 -0.48
N GLY A 13 -17.24 0.35 0.10
CA GLY A 13 -17.26 0.61 1.54
C GLY A 13 -17.52 -0.63 2.42
N ALA A 14 -17.96 -1.75 1.84
CA ALA A 14 -18.12 -3.03 2.51
C ALA A 14 -16.78 -3.78 2.70
N GLU A 15 -15.87 -3.67 1.73
CA GLU A 15 -14.54 -4.29 1.78
C GLU A 15 -13.61 -3.55 2.74
N LEU A 16 -13.74 -2.23 2.82
CA LEU A 16 -13.00 -1.40 3.79
C LEU A 16 -13.53 -1.51 5.22
N ARG A 17 -14.84 -1.66 5.42
CA ARG A 17 -15.47 -1.83 6.74
C ARG A 17 -15.33 -3.25 7.29
N GLY A 18 -14.87 -4.20 6.47
CA GLY A 18 -14.68 -5.58 6.88
C GLY A 18 -13.54 -5.76 7.89
N ALA A 19 -13.71 -6.69 8.83
CA ALA A 19 -12.67 -7.08 9.79
C ALA A 19 -11.33 -7.50 9.13
N LYS A 20 -11.36 -7.86 7.84
CA LYS A 20 -10.19 -8.21 7.03
C LYS A 20 -9.32 -6.99 6.68
N ALA A 21 -9.91 -5.85 6.34
CA ALA A 21 -9.16 -4.61 6.09
C ALA A 21 -8.47 -4.11 7.37
N LYS A 22 -9.16 -4.19 8.52
CA LYS A 22 -8.59 -3.82 9.82
C LYS A 22 -7.41 -4.71 10.24
N ARG A 23 -7.47 -6.04 9.99
CA ARG A 23 -6.33 -6.93 10.25
C ARG A 23 -5.18 -6.73 9.28
N SER A 24 -5.46 -6.51 8.00
CA SER A 24 -4.42 -6.31 6.99
C SER A 24 -3.72 -4.96 7.10
N GLY A 25 -4.39 -3.95 7.65
CA GLY A 25 -3.78 -2.66 7.99
C GLY A 25 -2.87 -2.68 9.23
N ASN A 26 -2.86 -3.77 10.02
CA ASN A 26 -2.01 -3.84 11.21
C ASN A 26 -0.51 -3.75 10.86
N GLU A 27 0.22 -3.13 11.76
CA GLU A 27 1.65 -2.84 11.63
C GLU A 27 2.48 -4.12 11.56
N SER A 28 2.23 -5.06 12.47
CA SER A 28 2.91 -6.35 12.49
C SER A 28 2.64 -7.21 11.25
N TYR A 29 1.43 -7.15 10.69
CA TYR A 29 1.09 -7.91 9.48
C TYR A 29 1.79 -7.34 8.26
N GLY A 30 1.75 -6.00 8.09
CA GLY A 30 2.41 -5.35 6.95
C GLY A 30 3.92 -5.59 6.93
N ASP A 31 4.59 -5.48 8.07
CA ASP A 31 6.06 -5.63 8.13
C ASP A 31 6.53 -7.08 7.93
N SER A 32 5.76 -8.08 8.39
CA SER A 32 6.07 -9.50 8.15
C SER A 32 5.62 -10.02 6.78
N ALA A 33 4.57 -9.44 6.19
CA ALA A 33 4.00 -9.90 4.93
C ALA A 33 4.64 -9.26 3.70
N ILE A 34 5.21 -8.06 3.82
CA ILE A 34 5.82 -7.34 2.69
C ILE A 34 7.28 -7.76 2.58
N GLY A 35 7.61 -8.40 1.46
CA GLY A 35 8.98 -8.77 1.13
C GLY A 35 9.71 -7.65 0.40
N TYR A 36 10.09 -7.92 -0.84
CA TYR A 36 10.81 -6.96 -1.67
C TYR A 36 9.90 -5.84 -2.17
N VAL A 37 10.42 -4.60 -2.08
CA VAL A 37 9.78 -3.39 -2.61
C VAL A 37 10.73 -2.72 -3.59
N GLN A 38 10.21 -2.39 -4.76
CA GLN A 38 10.92 -1.69 -5.83
C GLN A 38 10.24 -0.37 -6.12
N VAL A 39 10.99 0.72 -6.10
CA VAL A 39 10.49 2.06 -6.45
C VAL A 39 11.09 2.46 -7.80
N LYS A 40 10.24 2.73 -8.78
CA LYS A 40 10.61 3.41 -10.03
C LYS A 40 10.12 4.86 -9.96
N ARG A 41 11.03 5.80 -10.18
CA ARG A 41 10.72 7.23 -10.25
C ARG A 41 10.77 7.66 -11.71
N GLU A 42 9.66 8.13 -12.27
CA GLU A 42 9.61 8.69 -13.62
C GLU A 42 8.86 10.02 -13.60
N ASN A 43 9.61 11.10 -13.85
CA ASN A 43 9.10 12.47 -13.75
C ASN A 43 8.40 12.68 -12.39
N ASN A 44 7.10 12.95 -12.42
CA ASN A 44 6.28 13.26 -11.25
C ASN A 44 5.50 12.02 -10.75
N LEU A 45 5.62 10.89 -11.45
CA LEU A 45 4.99 9.63 -11.08
C LEU A 45 6.00 8.70 -10.40
N ARG A 46 5.54 8.10 -9.30
CA ARG A 46 6.28 7.09 -8.56
C ARG A 46 5.52 5.78 -8.66
N THR A 47 6.13 4.80 -9.30
CA THR A 47 5.60 3.44 -9.35
C THR A 47 6.29 2.59 -8.29
N VAL A 48 5.54 2.13 -7.31
CA VAL A 48 6.02 1.26 -6.25
C VAL A 48 5.48 -0.14 -6.46
N LYS A 49 6.36 -1.11 -6.66
CA LYS A 49 6.02 -2.52 -6.77
C LYS A 49 6.44 -3.24 -5.51
N ALA A 50 5.64 -4.18 -5.03
CA ALA A 50 5.98 -5.01 -3.89
C ALA A 50 5.45 -6.42 -4.01
N ILE A 51 6.09 -7.36 -3.30
CA ILE A 51 5.59 -8.72 -3.15
C ILE A 51 5.01 -8.87 -1.74
N VAL A 52 3.74 -9.29 -1.64
CA VAL A 52 3.05 -9.52 -0.37
C VAL A 52 2.74 -11.00 -0.20
N THR A 53 3.28 -11.60 0.85
CA THR A 53 3.09 -13.00 1.19
C THR A 53 2.06 -13.12 2.31
N PRO A 54 0.93 -13.82 2.13
CA PRO A 54 -0.08 -13.96 3.18
C PRO A 54 0.41 -14.90 4.31
N GLU A 55 0.04 -14.55 5.54
CA GLU A 55 0.44 -15.23 6.80
C GLU A 55 0.01 -16.72 6.89
N HIS A 56 -1.01 -17.14 6.14
CA HIS A 56 -1.56 -18.49 6.21
C HIS A 56 -1.08 -19.39 5.05
N LYS A 57 0.10 -20.01 5.25
CA LYS A 57 0.55 -21.34 4.75
C LYS A 57 0.79 -21.62 3.23
N ILE A 58 1.99 -22.18 3.00
CA ILE A 58 2.37 -23.36 2.16
C ILE A 58 2.52 -23.22 0.63
N SER A 59 1.83 -22.32 -0.07
CA SER A 59 2.14 -22.10 -1.50
C SER A 59 2.97 -20.82 -1.68
N ASN A 60 4.22 -21.01 -2.09
CA ASN A 60 5.31 -20.05 -2.17
C ASN A 60 5.13 -18.93 -3.23
N LYS A 61 3.89 -18.48 -3.47
CA LYS A 61 3.56 -17.44 -4.46
C LYS A 61 3.11 -16.18 -3.73
N GLY A 62 4.03 -15.22 -3.62
CA GLY A 62 3.69 -13.88 -3.18
C GLY A 62 2.83 -13.16 -4.22
N TYR A 63 1.96 -12.27 -3.75
CA TYR A 63 1.12 -11.44 -4.62
C TYR A 63 1.89 -10.18 -5.01
N GLY A 64 2.01 -9.94 -6.31
CA GLY A 64 2.64 -8.73 -6.82
C GLY A 64 1.67 -7.56 -6.71
N ILE A 65 2.06 -6.49 -6.04
CA ILE A 65 1.26 -5.27 -5.96
C ILE A 65 1.99 -4.17 -6.67
N THR A 66 1.29 -3.42 -7.52
CA THR A 66 1.80 -2.22 -8.17
C THR A 66 0.95 -1.04 -7.74
N VAL A 67 1.58 -0.08 -7.07
CA VAL A 67 0.96 1.19 -6.69
C VAL A 67 1.60 2.30 -7.51
N ILE A 68 0.77 3.17 -8.07
CA ILE A 68 1.21 4.36 -8.78
C ILE A 68 0.75 5.56 -7.95
N CYS A 69 1.69 6.42 -7.58
CA CYS A 69 1.42 7.66 -6.86
C CYS A 69 1.94 8.86 -7.64
N ASN A 70 1.25 9.98 -7.52
CA ASN A 70 1.77 11.28 -7.93
C ASN A 70 2.57 11.89 -6.76
N GLU A 71 3.78 12.34 -7.04
CA GLU A 71 4.65 13.02 -6.08
C GLU A 71 4.15 14.42 -5.71
N GLU A 72 3.60 15.16 -6.67
CA GLU A 72 3.24 16.57 -6.48
C GLU A 72 1.94 16.73 -5.71
N ASP A 73 0.92 15.97 -6.10
CA ASP A 73 -0.40 16.00 -5.46
C ASP A 73 -0.46 15.13 -4.20
N GLU A 74 0.61 14.39 -3.88
CA GLU A 74 0.68 13.42 -2.77
C GLU A 74 -0.49 12.41 -2.77
N VAL A 75 -1.04 12.12 -3.95
CA VAL A 75 -2.15 11.18 -4.13
C VAL A 75 -1.67 9.85 -4.68
N VAL A 76 -2.28 8.78 -4.17
CA VAL A 76 -2.24 7.49 -4.87
C VAL A 76 -3.18 7.62 -6.08
N LEU A 77 -2.74 7.16 -7.24
CA LEU A 77 -3.53 7.14 -8.48
C LEU A 77 -4.13 5.76 -8.73
N SER A 78 -3.38 4.71 -8.44
CA SER A 78 -3.81 3.33 -8.69
C SER A 78 -3.09 2.35 -7.77
N ALA A 79 -3.77 1.27 -7.38
CA ALA A 79 -3.24 0.19 -6.58
C ALA A 79 -3.77 -1.15 -7.09
N LEU A 80 -2.93 -1.86 -7.83
CA LEU A 80 -3.29 -3.11 -8.52
C LEU A 80 -2.61 -4.30 -7.86
N CYS A 81 -3.34 -5.40 -7.73
CA CYS A 81 -2.83 -6.65 -7.18
C CYS A 81 -2.77 -7.71 -8.28
N ASP A 82 -1.57 -7.99 -8.78
CA ASP A 82 -1.29 -9.08 -9.70
C ASP A 82 -1.55 -10.42 -8.99
N SER A 83 -2.36 -11.28 -9.62
CA SER A 83 -2.73 -12.61 -9.13
C SER A 83 -3.82 -12.70 -8.04
N CYS A 84 -4.69 -11.69 -7.87
CA CYS A 84 -5.84 -11.76 -6.96
C CYS A 84 -7.19 -11.71 -7.71
N ALA A 85 -8.22 -12.44 -7.25
CA ALA A 85 -9.56 -12.34 -7.86
C ALA A 85 -10.16 -10.92 -7.78
N ALA A 86 -9.68 -10.09 -6.83
CA ALA A 86 -9.99 -8.69 -6.68
C ALA A 86 -8.76 -7.83 -7.07
N SER A 87 -8.20 -8.07 -8.27
CA SER A 87 -7.01 -7.39 -8.78
C SER A 87 -7.17 -5.89 -8.97
N LEU A 88 -8.39 -5.42 -9.23
CA LEU A 88 -8.71 -4.04 -9.57
C LEU A 88 -8.88 -3.13 -8.32
N GLY A 89 -9.18 -3.71 -7.15
CA GLY A 89 -9.46 -2.94 -5.93
C GLY A 89 -9.98 -3.81 -4.77
N GLY A 90 -10.05 -3.25 -3.57
CA GLY A 90 -10.64 -3.90 -2.39
C GLY A 90 -9.87 -5.08 -1.76
N CYS A 91 -8.85 -5.61 -2.42
CA CYS A 91 -8.16 -6.80 -1.90
C CYS A 91 -7.31 -6.52 -0.64
N LYS A 92 -7.26 -7.52 0.24
CA LYS A 92 -6.50 -7.45 1.51
C LYS A 92 -5.01 -7.13 1.32
N HIS A 93 -4.43 -7.55 0.19
CA HIS A 93 -3.02 -7.35 -0.12
C HIS A 93 -2.75 -5.88 -0.48
N ALA A 94 -3.56 -5.29 -1.37
CA ALA A 94 -3.46 -3.88 -1.73
C ALA A 94 -3.67 -2.97 -0.51
N ILE A 95 -4.65 -3.29 0.34
CA ILE A 95 -4.90 -2.54 1.59
C ILE A 95 -3.70 -2.63 2.53
N ALA A 96 -3.13 -3.82 2.74
CA ALA A 96 -1.94 -4.00 3.59
C ALA A 96 -0.75 -3.19 3.07
N PHE A 97 -0.54 -3.22 1.75
CA PHE A 97 0.59 -2.53 1.14
C PHE A 97 0.42 -1.01 1.15
N LEU A 98 -0.78 -0.49 0.87
CA LEU A 98 -1.07 0.93 1.01
C LEU A 98 -0.90 1.41 2.46
N ALA A 99 -1.28 0.59 3.45
CA ALA A 99 -1.12 0.91 4.87
C ALA A 99 0.35 1.01 5.26
N TRP A 100 1.14 0.05 4.80
CA TRP A 100 2.58 0.06 5.01
C TRP A 100 3.25 1.24 4.30
N LEU A 101 2.87 1.53 3.05
CA LEU A 101 3.43 2.63 2.27
C LEU A 101 3.18 3.98 2.95
N HIS A 102 1.96 4.22 3.43
CA HIS A 102 1.61 5.44 4.17
C HIS A 102 2.49 5.63 5.41
N ARG A 103 2.62 4.61 6.26
CA ARG A 103 3.46 4.67 7.48
C ARG A 103 4.93 4.95 7.17
N ARG A 104 5.46 4.34 6.11
CA ARG A 104 6.86 4.55 5.67
C ARG A 104 7.07 5.97 5.13
N SER A 105 6.09 6.52 4.41
CA SER A 105 6.13 7.91 3.94
C SER A 105 6.10 8.91 5.09
N GLU A 106 5.27 8.71 6.11
CA GLU A 106 5.23 9.57 7.31
C GLU A 106 6.54 9.49 8.10
N SER A 107 7.08 8.29 8.27
CA SER A 107 8.37 8.09 8.95
C SER A 107 9.51 8.80 8.22
N TYR A 108 9.52 8.75 6.88
CA TYR A 108 10.50 9.48 6.06
C TYR A 108 10.34 11.00 6.16
N GLN A 109 9.10 11.51 6.19
CA GLN A 109 8.82 12.94 6.38
C GLN A 109 9.33 13.44 7.73
N LEU A 110 9.10 12.69 8.81
CA LEU A 110 9.59 13.03 10.15
C LEU A 110 11.12 12.97 10.22
N GLN A 111 11.75 11.97 9.60
CA GLN A 111 13.21 11.94 9.51
C GLN A 111 13.77 13.09 8.69
N LYS A 112 13.08 13.49 7.61
CA LYS A 112 13.47 14.64 6.80
C LYS A 112 13.32 15.95 7.59
N SER A 113 12.23 16.17 8.33
CA SER A 113 12.05 17.39 9.13
C SER A 113 13.09 17.50 10.24
N LEU A 114 13.38 16.40 10.95
CA LEU A 114 14.45 16.31 11.94
C LEU A 114 15.83 16.58 11.33
N ALA A 115 16.11 16.03 10.15
CA ALA A 115 17.37 16.26 9.45
C ALA A 115 17.51 17.67 8.87
N THR A 116 16.41 18.38 8.61
CA THR A 116 16.42 19.75 8.06
C THR A 116 16.28 20.83 9.14
N GLY A 117 16.18 20.45 10.42
CA GLY A 117 16.19 21.39 11.56
C GLY A 117 15.05 22.40 11.59
N LYS A 118 13.96 22.18 10.84
CA LYS A 118 12.75 23.00 10.93
C LYS A 118 11.83 22.40 11.99
N ILE A 119 11.93 22.96 13.20
CA ILE A 119 10.94 22.85 14.27
C ILE A 119 10.01 24.06 14.17
#